data_AF-A0A448ZNI0-F1
#
_entry.id   AF-A0A448ZNI0-F1
#
_cell.length_a   1.000
_cell.length_b   1.000
_cell.length_c   1.000
_cell.angle_alpha   90.00
_cell.angle_beta   90.00
_cell.angle_gamma   90.00
#
_symmetry.space_group_name_H-M   'P 1'
#
loop_
_entity.id
_entity.type
_entity.pdbx_description
1 polymer ?
#
loop_
_entity_poly.entity_id
_entity_poly.type
_entity_poly.pdbx_seq_one_letter_code
_entity_poly.pdbx_strand_id
1 'polypeptide(L)'
;MELTDPWWKYFLIPLIDGAVGYFTNVLALQMTFAPLEFVGIPLVRFPEQPFGLFGWQGIIPAKARKMATISFDLMTTRLLDLQEIFNQIDPVKFAEAMDEAILLMLDNVISEVAMETMPNTWGNIPQAVKDDIIVTADNESGKFLTEFMKDMQAHVYDVVDIKEIELGNACIWFCCGNGYELVSS
;
A
#
# COMPACT_ATOMS: atom_id res chain seq x y z
N MET A 1 -32.32 58.31 -4.15
CA MET A 1 -31.12 57.62 -4.67
C MET A 1 -31.42 57.32 -6.12
N GLU A 2 -30.95 58.18 -7.01
CA GLU A 2 -31.19 58.05 -8.45
C GLU A 2 -30.37 56.88 -8.99
N LEU A 3 -31.05 55.95 -9.66
CA LEU A 3 -30.43 54.84 -10.42
C LEU A 3 -29.90 55.40 -11.75
N THR A 4 -28.89 56.26 -11.70
CA THR A 4 -28.07 56.66 -12.87
C THR A 4 -26.76 55.87 -12.91
N ASP A 5 -26.84 54.59 -12.54
CA ASP A 5 -25.71 53.69 -12.62
C ASP A 5 -25.62 53.10 -14.03
N PRO A 6 -24.53 53.37 -14.76
CA PRO A 6 -24.39 52.88 -16.12
C PRO A 6 -24.35 51.35 -16.16
N TRP A 7 -25.02 50.75 -17.15
CA TRP A 7 -25.32 49.31 -17.26
C TRP A 7 -24.10 48.38 -17.09
N TRP A 8 -22.89 48.85 -17.38
CA TRP A 8 -21.63 48.12 -17.17
C TRP A 8 -21.37 47.77 -15.70
N LYS A 9 -21.93 48.51 -14.74
CA LYS A 9 -21.82 48.21 -13.31
C LYS A 9 -22.49 46.87 -12.95
N TYR A 10 -23.62 46.54 -13.58
CA TYR A 10 -24.29 45.25 -13.36
C TYR A 10 -23.49 44.06 -13.89
N PHE A 11 -22.62 44.28 -14.88
CA PHE A 11 -21.69 43.26 -15.39
C PHE A 11 -20.43 43.15 -14.53
N LEU A 12 -20.00 44.23 -13.89
CA LEU A 12 -18.85 44.24 -12.98
C LEU A 12 -19.09 43.50 -11.67
N ILE A 13 -20.33 43.55 -11.15
CA ILE A 13 -20.69 42.85 -9.91
C ILE A 13 -20.35 41.34 -9.98
N PRO A 14 -20.86 40.56 -10.94
CA PRO A 14 -20.52 39.14 -11.04
C PRO A 14 -19.06 38.90 -11.45
N LEU A 15 -18.42 39.83 -12.17
CA LEU A 15 -17.02 39.70 -12.57
C LEU A 15 -16.07 39.79 -11.36
N ILE A 16 -16.28 40.78 -10.49
CA ILE A 16 -15.49 40.96 -9.27
C ILE A 16 -15.78 39.85 -8.28
N ASP A 17 -17.06 39.50 -8.08
CA ASP A 17 -17.46 38.42 -7.18
C ASP A 17 -16.89 37.07 -7.62
N GLY A 18 -16.94 36.76 -8.92
CA GLY A 18 -16.32 35.56 -9.48
C GLY A 18 -14.79 35.55 -9.33
N ALA A 19 -14.12 36.69 -9.52
CA ALA A 19 -12.67 36.80 -9.37
C ALA A 19 -12.22 36.61 -7.90
N VAL A 20 -12.91 37.27 -6.96
CA VAL A 20 -12.62 37.16 -5.52
C VAL A 20 -12.97 35.76 -5.00
N GLY A 21 -14.10 35.20 -5.42
CA GLY A 21 -14.51 33.84 -5.08
C GLY A 21 -13.51 32.80 -5.57
N TYR A 22 -13.05 32.92 -6.82
CA TYR A 22 -12.02 32.04 -7.37
C TYR A 22 -10.70 32.15 -6.59
N PHE A 23 -10.22 33.38 -6.38
CA PHE A 23 -8.95 33.61 -5.68
C PHE A 23 -8.98 33.07 -4.25
N THR A 24 -10.07 33.32 -3.53
CA THR A 24 -10.24 32.85 -2.15
C THR A 24 -10.33 31.33 -2.08
N ASN A 25 -11.01 30.68 -3.03
CA ASN A 25 -11.11 29.23 -3.06
C ASN A 25 -9.76 28.55 -3.35
N VAL A 26 -8.99 29.09 -4.30
CA VAL A 26 -7.63 28.60 -4.59
C VAL A 26 -6.71 28.78 -3.38
N LEU A 27 -6.77 29.95 -2.72
CA LEU A 27 -5.99 30.21 -1.52
C LEU A 27 -6.37 29.28 -0.36
N ALA A 28 -7.67 29.01 -0.17
CA ALA A 28 -8.15 28.09 0.85
C ALA A 28 -7.65 26.66 0.61
N LEU A 29 -7.70 26.17 -0.64
CA LEU A 29 -7.12 24.88 -1.00
C LEU A 29 -5.60 24.85 -0.77
N GLN A 30 -4.90 25.92 -1.11
CA GLN A 30 -3.46 25.99 -0.84
C GLN A 30 -3.16 25.89 0.66
N MET A 31 -3.98 26.51 1.52
CA MET A 31 -3.83 26.46 2.98
C MET A 31 -4.17 25.11 3.60
N THR A 32 -4.98 24.26 2.94
CA THR A 32 -5.28 22.91 3.46
C THR A 32 -4.16 21.91 3.18
N PHE A 33 -3.44 22.07 2.07
CA PHE A 33 -2.33 21.20 1.66
C PHE A 33 -0.95 21.68 2.15
N ALA A 34 -0.73 22.99 2.29
CA ALA A 34 0.55 23.55 2.73
C ALA A 34 0.48 24.16 4.15
N PRO A 35 1.58 24.11 4.93
CA PRO A 35 2.87 23.46 4.67
C PRO A 35 2.82 21.96 4.98
N LEU A 36 3.65 21.19 4.27
CA LEU A 36 3.76 19.73 4.40
C LEU A 36 4.38 19.33 5.74
N GLU A 37 5.43 20.05 6.14
CA GLU A 37 6.08 19.94 7.44
C GLU A 37 5.59 21.05 8.38
N PHE A 38 5.59 20.79 9.68
CA PHE A 38 5.23 21.79 10.69
C PHE A 38 6.28 22.91 10.69
N VAL A 39 5.86 24.13 10.34
CA VAL A 39 6.71 25.33 10.41
C VAL A 39 6.42 26.04 11.73
N GLY A 40 7.32 25.93 12.72
CA GLY A 40 7.18 26.56 14.05
C GLY A 40 8.21 26.14 15.11
N ILE A 41 8.25 26.83 16.26
CA ILE A 41 9.15 26.49 17.39
C ILE A 41 8.61 25.23 18.10
N PRO A 42 9.36 24.11 18.13
CA PRO A 42 8.88 22.82 18.62
C PRO A 42 8.98 22.69 20.16
N LEU A 43 8.49 23.68 20.91
CA LEU A 43 8.55 23.63 22.39
C LEU A 43 7.43 22.77 23.02
N VAL A 44 6.28 22.62 22.36
CA VAL A 44 5.17 21.75 22.81
C VAL A 44 4.47 21.15 21.59
N ARG A 45 4.71 19.87 21.32
CA ARG A 45 4.01 19.11 20.26
C ARG A 45 2.93 18.26 20.92
N PHE A 46 1.66 18.65 20.79
CA PHE A 46 0.56 17.74 21.11
C PHE A 46 0.38 16.78 19.92
N PRO A 47 0.48 15.45 20.13
CA PRO A 47 0.15 14.50 19.07
C PRO A 47 -1.31 14.75 18.63
N GLU A 48 -1.54 14.75 17.31
CA GLU A 48 -2.86 14.89 16.66
C GLU A 48 -3.47 16.30 16.50
N GLN A 49 -2.77 17.38 16.88
CA GLN A 49 -3.28 18.75 16.71
C GLN A 49 -2.48 19.54 15.64
N PRO A 50 -3.14 20.17 14.65
CA PRO A 50 -2.48 20.94 13.59
C PRO A 50 -1.96 22.31 14.07
N PHE A 51 -2.16 22.65 15.34
CA PHE A 51 -1.80 23.93 15.94
C PHE A 51 -0.77 23.74 17.05
N GLY A 52 0.41 24.34 16.88
CA GLY A 52 1.28 24.73 17.98
C GLY A 52 1.12 26.23 18.22
N LEU A 53 1.43 26.73 19.43
CA LEU A 53 1.35 28.17 19.76
C LEU A 53 2.09 29.09 18.75
N PHE A 54 3.10 28.56 18.06
CA PHE A 54 3.87 29.26 17.03
C PHE A 54 4.11 28.37 15.80
N GLY A 55 3.09 27.68 15.27
CA GLY A 55 3.24 27.01 13.99
C GLY A 55 1.93 26.60 13.32
N TRP A 56 1.95 26.55 12.00
CA TRP A 56 0.84 26.15 11.15
C TRP A 56 1.28 24.95 10.29
N GLN A 57 0.43 23.93 10.21
CA GLN A 57 0.56 22.82 9.28
C GLN A 57 -0.78 22.62 8.56
N GLY A 58 -0.75 22.25 7.29
CA GLY A 58 -1.97 21.94 6.56
C GLY A 58 -2.80 20.85 7.26
N ILE A 59 -4.13 20.95 7.23
CA ILE A 59 -5.01 20.00 7.94
C ILE A 59 -4.93 18.58 7.36
N ILE A 60 -4.66 18.48 6.05
CA ILE A 60 -4.53 17.21 5.32
C ILE A 60 -3.22 16.50 5.70
N PRO A 61 -2.02 17.11 5.59
CA PRO A 61 -0.78 16.46 6.02
C PRO A 61 -0.80 16.04 7.49
N ALA A 62 -1.37 16.86 8.38
CA ALA A 62 -1.47 16.54 9.81
C ALA A 62 -2.34 15.29 10.11
N LYS A 63 -3.30 14.97 9.23
CA LYS A 63 -4.21 13.82 9.36
C LYS A 63 -4.08 12.82 8.21
N ALA A 64 -2.96 12.85 7.49
CA ALA A 64 -2.77 12.07 6.27
C ALA A 64 -3.00 10.57 6.49
N ARG A 65 -2.48 10.00 7.59
CA ARG A 65 -2.69 8.58 7.92
C ARG A 65 -4.16 8.22 8.12
N LYS A 66 -4.90 9.01 8.90
CA LYS A 66 -6.33 8.77 9.15
C LYS A 66 -7.15 8.91 7.87
N MET A 67 -6.87 9.93 7.07
CA MET A 67 -7.57 10.14 5.81
C MET A 67 -7.25 9.05 4.78
N ALA A 68 -5.99 8.66 4.62
CA ALA A 68 -5.58 7.58 3.74
C ALA A 68 -6.26 6.26 4.13
N THR A 69 -6.34 5.96 5.44
CA THR A 69 -7.03 4.76 5.95
C THR A 69 -8.50 4.74 5.53
N ILE A 70 -9.21 5.86 5.72
CA ILE A 70 -10.63 5.97 5.38
C ILE A 70 -10.85 5.89 3.87
N SER A 71 -10.02 6.58 3.08
CA SER A 71 -10.12 6.53 1.62
C SER A 71 -9.87 5.13 1.09
N PHE A 72 -8.86 4.43 1.62
CA PHE A 72 -8.56 3.06 1.25
C PHE A 72 -9.68 2.11 1.65
N ASP A 73 -10.20 2.22 2.88
CA ASP A 73 -11.32 1.41 3.35
C ASP A 73 -12.57 1.59 2.47
N LEU A 74 -12.86 2.82 2.03
CA LEU A 74 -13.94 3.08 1.08
C LEU A 74 -13.68 2.48 -0.31
N MET A 75 -12.43 2.46 -0.78
CA MET A 75 -12.07 1.83 -2.06
C MET A 75 -12.19 0.30 -2.00
N THR A 76 -11.64 -0.33 -0.96
CA THR A 76 -11.70 -1.79 -0.77
C THR A 76 -13.13 -2.26 -0.51
N THR A 77 -13.93 -1.52 0.26
CA THR A 77 -15.32 -1.94 0.54
C THR A 77 -16.30 -1.72 -0.60
N ARG A 78 -16.05 -0.76 -1.51
CA ARG A 78 -17.03 -0.38 -2.55
C ARG A 78 -16.61 -0.65 -3.98
N LEU A 79 -15.31 -0.73 -4.26
CA LEU A 79 -14.78 -0.84 -5.63
C LEU A 79 -14.04 -2.16 -5.87
N LEU A 80 -13.27 -2.64 -4.89
CA LEU A 80 -12.39 -3.80 -5.04
C LEU A 80 -12.65 -4.82 -3.93
N ASP A 81 -13.58 -5.74 -4.17
CA ASP A 81 -13.69 -6.91 -3.31
C ASP A 81 -12.52 -7.87 -3.58
N LEU A 82 -11.62 -7.97 -2.60
CA LEU A 82 -10.47 -8.85 -2.70
C LEU A 82 -10.87 -10.31 -2.91
N GLN A 83 -11.98 -10.75 -2.32
CA GLN A 83 -12.47 -12.11 -2.53
C GLN A 83 -12.81 -12.34 -4.01
N GLU A 84 -13.48 -11.38 -4.65
CA GLU A 84 -13.85 -11.48 -6.05
C GLU A 84 -12.62 -11.49 -6.98
N ILE A 85 -11.56 -10.74 -6.62
CA ILE A 85 -10.31 -10.72 -7.40
C ILE A 85 -9.59 -12.06 -7.27
N PHE A 86 -9.42 -12.58 -6.05
CA PHE A 86 -8.75 -13.85 -5.83
C PHE A 86 -9.56 -15.04 -6.38
N ASN A 87 -10.89 -14.99 -6.35
CA ASN A 87 -11.77 -16.00 -6.94
C ASN A 87 -11.69 -16.07 -8.47
N GLN A 88 -11.27 -14.99 -9.13
CA GLN A 88 -11.03 -15.01 -10.58
C GLN A 88 -9.73 -15.73 -10.97
N ILE A 89 -8.84 -15.98 -10.01
CA ILE A 89 -7.59 -16.71 -10.26
C ILE A 89 -7.91 -18.20 -10.34
N ASP A 90 -7.56 -18.83 -11.46
CA ASP A 90 -7.66 -20.29 -11.61
C ASP A 90 -6.49 -20.97 -10.87
N PRO A 91 -6.75 -21.77 -9.82
CA PRO A 91 -5.70 -22.42 -9.03
C PRO A 91 -4.80 -23.35 -9.86
N VAL A 92 -5.35 -23.96 -10.92
CA VAL A 92 -4.59 -24.86 -11.79
C VAL A 92 -3.61 -24.08 -12.64
N LYS A 93 -4.07 -22.98 -13.25
CA LYS A 93 -3.18 -22.11 -14.04
C LYS A 93 -2.14 -21.41 -13.18
N PHE A 94 -2.46 -21.10 -11.93
CA PHE A 94 -1.49 -20.59 -10.99
C PHE A 94 -0.38 -21.61 -10.71
N ALA A 95 -0.75 -22.87 -10.43
CA ALA A 95 0.21 -23.94 -10.19
C ALA A 95 1.10 -24.17 -11.43
N GLU A 96 0.51 -24.22 -12.63
CA GLU A 96 1.27 -24.34 -13.89
C GLU A 96 2.23 -23.17 -14.12
N ALA A 97 1.85 -21.95 -13.76
CA ALA A 97 2.70 -20.77 -13.90
C ALA A 97 3.84 -20.71 -12.86
N MET A 98 3.67 -21.38 -11.72
CA MET A 98 4.65 -21.42 -10.62
C MET A 98 5.59 -22.63 -10.70
N ASP A 99 5.23 -23.65 -11.48
CA ASP A 99 5.93 -24.92 -11.65
C ASP A 99 7.44 -24.72 -11.94
N GLU A 100 7.77 -23.93 -12.97
CA GLU A 100 9.17 -23.66 -13.34
C GLU A 100 9.95 -22.93 -12.25
N ALA A 101 9.30 -21.99 -11.55
CA ALA A 101 9.95 -21.24 -10.47
C ALA A 101 10.23 -22.13 -9.24
N ILE A 102 9.33 -23.07 -8.96
CA ILE A 102 9.46 -24.00 -7.84
C ILE A 102 10.52 -25.04 -8.13
N LEU A 103 10.59 -25.58 -9.34
CA LEU A 103 11.64 -26.53 -9.71
C LEU A 103 13.05 -25.94 -9.46
N LEU A 104 13.26 -24.67 -9.81
CA LEU A 104 14.52 -23.95 -9.54
C LEU A 104 14.77 -23.71 -8.04
N MET A 105 13.71 -23.50 -7.26
CA MET A 105 13.80 -23.27 -5.83
C MET A 105 14.01 -24.57 -5.04
N LEU A 106 13.36 -25.66 -5.45
CA LEU A 106 13.41 -26.97 -4.81
C LEU A 106 14.82 -27.54 -4.77
N ASP A 107 15.62 -27.39 -5.85
CA ASP A 107 17.01 -27.86 -5.85
C ASP A 107 17.82 -27.24 -4.69
N ASN A 108 17.68 -25.92 -4.50
CA ASN A 108 18.37 -25.19 -3.44
C ASN A 108 17.82 -25.57 -2.05
N VAL A 109 16.49 -25.55 -1.89
CA VAL A 109 15.84 -25.82 -0.59
C VAL A 109 16.06 -27.27 -0.15
N ILE A 110 15.89 -28.25 -1.03
CA ILE A 110 16.10 -29.67 -0.72
C ILE A 110 17.57 -29.90 -0.38
N SER A 111 18.51 -29.31 -1.14
CA SER A 111 19.93 -29.44 -0.85
C SER A 111 20.32 -28.83 0.49
N GLU A 112 19.75 -27.67 0.84
CA GLU A 112 19.96 -27.00 2.12
C GLU A 112 19.41 -27.82 3.29
N VAL A 113 18.13 -28.21 3.22
CA VAL A 113 17.46 -29.01 4.25
C VAL A 113 18.10 -30.38 4.41
N ALA A 114 18.53 -31.03 3.32
CA ALA A 114 19.18 -32.33 3.37
C ALA A 114 20.57 -32.26 4.00
N MET A 115 21.34 -31.20 3.74
CA MET A 115 22.63 -30.97 4.40
C MET A 115 22.46 -30.67 5.89
N GLU A 116 21.41 -29.95 6.29
CA GLU A 116 21.12 -29.66 7.69
C GLU A 116 20.65 -30.91 8.45
N THR A 117 19.75 -31.70 7.85
CA THR A 117 19.11 -32.82 8.53
C THR A 117 19.98 -34.08 8.51
N MET A 118 20.62 -34.40 7.37
CA MET A 118 21.39 -35.64 7.19
C MET A 118 22.62 -35.45 6.26
N PRO A 119 23.69 -34.79 6.74
CA PRO A 119 24.85 -34.45 5.90
C PRO A 119 25.61 -35.67 5.38
N ASN A 120 25.73 -36.73 6.19
CA ASN A 120 26.50 -37.93 5.85
C ASN A 120 25.81 -38.81 4.80
N THR A 121 24.48 -38.85 4.75
CA THR A 121 23.74 -39.62 3.75
C THR A 121 23.63 -38.82 2.46
N TRP A 122 23.29 -37.52 2.54
CA TRP A 122 23.14 -36.68 1.35
C TRP A 122 24.43 -36.52 0.53
N GLY A 123 25.59 -36.41 1.18
CA GLY A 123 26.89 -36.32 0.51
C GLY A 123 27.31 -37.57 -0.25
N ASN A 124 26.77 -38.73 0.11
CA ASN A 124 27.15 -40.04 -0.46
C ASN A 124 26.16 -40.57 -1.50
N ILE A 125 25.02 -39.90 -1.69
CA ILE A 125 24.00 -40.30 -2.67
C ILE A 125 24.45 -39.87 -4.09
N PRO A 126 24.37 -40.76 -5.09
CA PRO A 126 24.66 -40.43 -6.49
C PRO A 126 23.73 -39.33 -7.02
N GLN A 127 24.24 -38.47 -7.92
CA GLN A 127 23.48 -37.34 -8.46
C GLN A 127 22.15 -37.74 -9.10
N ALA A 128 22.12 -38.86 -9.83
CA ALA A 128 20.90 -39.37 -10.47
C ALA A 128 19.75 -39.62 -9.49
N VAL A 129 20.05 -39.98 -8.23
CA VAL A 129 19.02 -40.20 -7.19
C VAL A 129 18.56 -38.88 -6.61
N LYS A 130 19.43 -37.87 -6.53
CA LYS A 130 19.06 -36.52 -6.09
C LYS A 130 18.11 -35.87 -7.09
N ASP A 131 18.42 -35.99 -8.37
CA ASP A 131 17.59 -35.47 -9.45
C ASP A 131 16.19 -36.14 -9.45
N ASP A 132 16.12 -37.44 -9.18
CA ASP A 132 14.86 -38.18 -9.06
C ASP A 132 14.00 -37.74 -7.85
N ILE A 133 14.65 -37.44 -6.71
CA ILE A 133 13.99 -36.88 -5.53
C ILE A 133 13.40 -35.49 -5.84
N ILE A 134 14.15 -34.64 -6.54
CA ILE A 134 13.71 -33.29 -6.91
C ILE A 134 12.50 -33.38 -7.85
N VAL A 135 12.55 -34.22 -8.88
CA VAL A 135 11.43 -34.43 -9.81
C VAL A 135 10.20 -35.01 -9.09
N THR A 136 10.40 -35.90 -8.13
CA THR A 136 9.28 -36.44 -7.34
C THR A 136 8.65 -35.35 -6.48
N ALA A 137 9.45 -34.52 -5.82
CA ALA A 137 8.99 -33.40 -5.00
C ALA A 137 8.24 -32.34 -5.83
N ASP A 138 8.75 -32.04 -7.03
CA ASP A 138 8.14 -31.13 -7.99
C ASP A 138 6.73 -31.61 -8.41
N ASN A 139 6.57 -32.90 -8.72
CA ASN A 139 5.27 -33.49 -9.06
C ASN A 139 4.24 -33.43 -7.91
N GLU A 140 4.70 -33.53 -6.65
CA GLU A 140 3.84 -33.34 -5.48
C GLU A 140 3.50 -31.86 -5.25
N SER A 141 4.43 -30.96 -5.61
CA SER A 141 4.30 -29.52 -5.43
C SER A 141 3.09 -28.94 -6.19
N GLY A 142 2.82 -29.38 -7.41
CA GLY A 142 1.70 -28.85 -8.21
C GLY A 142 0.32 -29.08 -7.55
N LYS A 143 0.13 -30.24 -6.89
CA LYS A 143 -1.09 -30.51 -6.11
C LYS A 143 -1.14 -29.63 -4.86
N PHE A 144 -0.02 -29.51 -4.16
CA PHE A 144 0.09 -28.65 -2.99
C PHE A 144 -0.22 -27.18 -3.34
N LEU A 145 0.30 -26.65 -4.45
CA LEU A 145 0.01 -25.28 -4.90
C LEU A 145 -1.44 -25.05 -5.23
N THR A 146 -2.08 -26.04 -5.87
CA THR A 146 -3.50 -25.95 -6.20
C THR A 146 -4.34 -25.91 -4.93
N GLU A 147 -4.00 -26.71 -3.92
CA GLU A 147 -4.68 -26.71 -2.62
C GLU A 147 -4.37 -25.44 -1.82
N PHE A 148 -3.11 -25.00 -1.83
CA PHE A 148 -2.66 -23.77 -1.19
C PHE A 148 -3.40 -22.55 -1.75
N MET A 149 -3.53 -22.43 -3.08
CA MET A 149 -4.28 -21.34 -3.68
C MET A 149 -5.77 -21.38 -3.34
N LYS A 150 -6.36 -22.58 -3.26
CA LYS A 150 -7.74 -22.71 -2.80
C LYS A 150 -7.91 -22.30 -1.34
N ASP A 151 -6.94 -22.63 -0.50
CA ASP A 151 -6.95 -22.22 0.90
C ASP A 151 -6.76 -20.70 1.06
N MET A 152 -5.87 -20.09 0.26
CA MET A 152 -5.74 -18.63 0.17
C MET A 152 -7.04 -17.96 -0.28
N GLN A 153 -7.76 -18.56 -1.24
CA GLN A 153 -9.08 -18.06 -1.69
C GLN A 153 -10.15 -18.16 -0.59
N ALA A 154 -10.07 -19.17 0.29
CA ALA A 154 -10.99 -19.32 1.41
C ALA A 154 -10.69 -18.32 2.56
N HIS A 155 -9.42 -17.94 2.73
CA HIS A 155 -8.94 -17.11 3.85
C HIS A 155 -8.31 -15.78 3.41
N VAL A 156 -8.82 -15.16 2.33
CA VAL A 156 -8.22 -13.94 1.73
C VAL A 156 -7.96 -12.81 2.74
N TYR A 157 -8.89 -12.56 3.67
CA TYR A 157 -8.78 -11.47 4.64
C TYR A 157 -7.83 -11.76 5.81
N ASP A 158 -7.55 -13.02 6.11
CA ASP A 158 -6.61 -13.40 7.17
C ASP A 158 -5.16 -13.40 6.66
N VAL A 159 -4.98 -13.62 5.35
CA VAL A 159 -3.67 -13.73 4.72
C VAL A 159 -3.18 -12.39 4.16
N VAL A 160 -4.08 -11.50 3.76
CA VAL A 160 -3.73 -10.25 3.08
C VAL A 160 -4.38 -9.03 3.74
N ASP A 161 -3.64 -8.35 4.64
CA ASP A 161 -4.00 -7.01 5.12
C ASP A 161 -3.31 -5.92 4.30
N ILE A 162 -3.98 -5.46 3.25
CA ILE A 162 -3.44 -4.40 2.36
C ILE A 162 -3.35 -3.06 3.10
N LYS A 163 -4.18 -2.84 4.12
CA LYS A 163 -4.20 -1.55 4.85
C LYS A 163 -2.85 -1.30 5.49
N GLU A 164 -2.25 -2.32 6.09
CA GLU A 164 -0.97 -2.19 6.78
C GLU A 164 0.20 -1.95 5.82
N ILE A 165 0.22 -2.67 4.69
CA ILE A 165 1.29 -2.59 3.67
C ILE A 165 1.34 -1.19 3.03
N GLU A 166 0.20 -0.65 2.62
CA GLU A 166 0.16 0.64 1.93
C GLU A 166 0.28 1.84 2.88
N LEU A 167 -0.36 1.78 4.05
CA LEU A 167 -0.25 2.87 5.05
C LEU A 167 1.14 2.94 5.67
N GLY A 168 1.87 1.82 5.75
CA GLY A 168 3.28 1.79 6.12
C GLY A 168 4.12 2.60 5.15
N ASN A 169 4.18 2.16 3.88
CA ASN A 169 5.08 2.76 2.88
C ASN A 169 4.68 4.17 2.44
N ALA A 170 3.38 4.44 2.22
CA ALA A 170 2.93 5.74 1.72
C ALA A 170 2.99 6.84 2.79
N CYS A 171 2.62 6.53 4.04
CA CYS A 171 2.69 7.54 5.10
C CYS A 171 4.12 7.81 5.56
N ILE A 172 5.03 6.82 5.52
CA ILE A 172 6.44 7.01 5.85
C ILE A 172 7.07 8.06 4.93
N TRP A 173 6.81 7.97 3.62
CA TRP A 173 7.33 8.95 2.65
C TRP A 173 6.78 10.36 2.83
N PHE A 174 5.51 10.51 3.24
CA PHE A 174 4.87 11.82 3.38
C PHE A 174 5.12 12.49 4.75
N CYS A 175 5.38 11.70 5.81
CA CYS A 175 5.67 12.22 7.16
C CYS A 175 7.16 12.32 7.50
N CYS A 176 8.01 11.50 6.87
CA CYS A 176 9.44 11.42 7.19
C CYS A 176 10.23 11.75 5.91
N GLY A 177 10.38 13.04 5.62
CA GLY A 177 11.07 13.55 4.43
C GLY A 177 12.57 13.24 4.33
N ASN A 178 13.12 12.30 5.11
CA ASN A 178 14.47 11.76 4.93
C ASN A 178 14.66 10.46 5.74
N GLY A 179 15.25 9.45 5.09
CA GLY A 179 16.07 8.42 5.72
C GLY A 179 15.34 7.25 6.39
N TYR A 180 15.41 6.08 5.75
CA TYR A 180 15.59 4.75 6.34
C TYR A 180 15.35 4.60 7.86
N GLU A 181 14.31 3.85 8.24
CA GLU A 181 14.40 2.86 9.31
C GLU A 181 13.20 1.91 9.17
N LEU A 182 13.46 0.79 8.48
CA LEU A 182 12.67 -0.41 8.60
C LEU A 182 12.84 -0.92 10.03
N VAL A 183 11.84 -0.72 10.88
CA VAL A 183 11.74 -1.53 12.11
C VAL A 183 11.22 -2.88 11.67
N SER A 184 12.15 -3.81 11.50
CA SER A 184 11.88 -5.24 11.67
C SER A 184 11.37 -5.46 13.09
N SER A 185 10.14 -5.94 13.22
CA SER A 185 9.81 -6.89 14.27
C SER A 185 8.53 -7.64 13.94
#